data_AF-A9KLN8-F1
#
_entry.id   AF-A9KLN8-F1
#
_cell.length_a   1.000
_cell.length_b   1.000
_cell.length_c   1.000
_cell.angle_alpha   90.00
_cell.angle_beta   90.00
_cell.angle_gamma   90.00
#
_symmetry.space_group_name_H-M   'P 1'
#
loop_
_entity.id
_entity.type
_entity.pdbx_description
1 polymer ?
#
loop_
_entity_poly.entity_id
_entity_poly.type
_entity_poly.pdbx_seq_one_letter_code
_entity_poly.pdbx_strand_id
1 'polypeptide(L)' 'MNLVLKPILLLITLPFSLLTLGFFSLIVNAWTIMIADYFVTNISMGGFLNSLLAAFFIVIFNHLLKDMNKVSN' A
#
# COMPACT_ATOMS: atom_id res chain seq x y z
N MET A 1 21.54 8.13 -31.18
CA MET A 1 20.27 8.88 -31.30
C MET A 1 19.21 8.16 -30.47
N ASN A 2 19.00 8.58 -29.21
CA ASN A 2 17.92 8.20 -28.26
C ASN A 2 18.21 8.65 -26.80
N LEU A 3 19.19 9.54 -26.61
CA LEU A 3 19.63 10.00 -25.28
C LEU A 3 18.56 10.79 -24.50
N VAL A 4 17.55 11.34 -25.19
CA VAL A 4 16.50 12.17 -24.57
C VAL A 4 15.20 11.38 -24.30
N LEU A 5 14.85 10.45 -25.18
CA LEU A 5 13.57 9.73 -25.08
C LEU A 5 13.53 8.77 -23.88
N LYS A 6 14.64 8.08 -23.63
CA LYS A 6 14.77 7.10 -22.55
C LYS A 6 14.60 7.70 -21.14
N PRO A 7 15.27 8.82 -20.77
CA PRO A 7 15.09 9.43 -19.44
C PRO A 7 13.69 10.02 -19.23
N ILE A 8 13.05 10.56 -20.26
CA ILE A 8 11.68 11.10 -20.16
C ILE A 8 10.67 9.99 -19.86
N LEU A 9 10.76 8.87 -20.59
CA LEU A 9 9.93 7.69 -20.32
C LEU A 9 10.14 7.21 -18.88
N LEU A 10 11.39 7.11 -18.42
CA LEU A 10 11.73 6.67 -17.07
C LEU A 10 11.14 7.60 -15.98
N LEU A 11 11.19 8.91 -16.20
CA LEU A 11 10.62 9.91 -15.29
C LEU A 11 9.10 9.79 -15.14
N ILE A 12 8.39 9.35 -16.18
CA ILE A 12 6.93 9.13 -16.17
C ILE A 12 6.58 7.72 -15.66
N THR A 13 7.35 6.71 -16.06
CA THR A 13 7.13 5.32 -15.64
C THR A 13 7.35 5.16 -14.14
N LEU A 14 8.35 5.82 -13.55
CA LEU A 14 8.66 5.69 -12.12
C LEU A 14 7.50 6.09 -11.19
N PRO A 15 6.85 7.27 -11.32
CA PRO A 15 5.68 7.61 -10.52
C PRO A 15 4.49 6.72 -10.86
N PHE A 16 4.31 6.33 -12.12
CA PHE A 16 3.23 5.42 -12.51
C PHE A 16 3.40 4.03 -11.90
N SER A 17 4.63 3.49 -11.86
CA SER A 17 4.96 2.23 -11.22
C SER A 17 4.79 2.31 -9.71
N LEU A 18 5.17 3.42 -9.06
CA LEU A 18 4.91 3.62 -7.63
C LEU A 18 3.42 3.69 -7.32
N LEU A 19 2.63 4.40 -8.14
CA LEU A 19 1.19 4.47 -8.00
C LEU A 19 0.54 3.10 -8.20
N THR A 20 0.89 2.38 -9.26
CA THR A 20 0.28 1.09 -9.58
C THR A 20 0.71 -0.03 -8.63
N LEU A 21 2.01 -0.16 -8.32
CA LEU A 21 2.51 -1.17 -7.37
C LEU A 21 2.12 -0.85 -5.92
N GLY A 22 2.17 0.43 -5.53
CA GLY A 22 1.73 0.88 -4.21
C GLY A 22 0.22 0.71 -4.01
N PHE A 23 -0.59 1.09 -5.01
CA PHE A 23 -2.03 0.90 -4.97
C PHE A 23 -2.42 -0.59 -5.00
N PHE A 24 -1.74 -1.41 -5.79
CA PHE A 24 -1.98 -2.85 -5.80
C PHE A 24 -1.68 -3.49 -4.44
N SER A 25 -0.61 -3.06 -3.76
CA SER A 25 -0.31 -3.50 -2.40
C SER A 25 -1.42 -3.14 -1.41
N LEU A 26 -2.03 -1.95 -1.52
CA LEU A 26 -3.18 -1.57 -0.69
C LEU A 26 -4.38 -2.50 -0.92
N ILE A 27 -4.68 -2.85 -2.17
CA ILE A 27 -5.77 -3.80 -2.49
C ILE A 27 -5.49 -5.18 -1.88
N VAL A 28 -4.26 -5.70 -2.02
CA VAL A 28 -3.89 -7.00 -1.45
C VAL A 28 -4.01 -6.98 0.07
N ASN A 29 -3.53 -5.92 0.73
CA ASN A 29 -3.66 -5.75 2.18
C ASN A 29 -5.14 -5.69 2.61
N ALA A 30 -5.99 -5.02 1.82
CA ALA A 30 -7.43 -5.00 2.09
C ALA A 30 -8.05 -6.39 2.00
N TRP A 31 -7.67 -7.19 1.00
CA TRP A 31 -8.09 -8.59 0.90
C TRP A 31 -7.60 -9.43 2.07
N THR A 32 -6.36 -9.25 2.52
CA THR A 32 -5.85 -9.92 3.73
C THR A 32 -6.73 -9.59 4.95
N ILE A 33 -7.13 -8.33 5.12
CA ILE A 33 -8.02 -7.91 6.20
C ILE A 33 -9.41 -8.54 6.06
N MET A 34 -9.99 -8.57 4.86
CA MET A 34 -11.28 -9.23 4.63
C MET A 34 -11.24 -10.73 4.93
N ILE A 35 -10.12 -11.39 4.58
CA ILE A 35 -9.91 -12.79 4.89
C ILE A 35 -9.81 -12.97 6.41
N ALA A 36 -9.06 -12.10 7.10
CA ALA A 36 -8.94 -12.12 8.56
C ALA A 36 -10.28 -11.87 9.27
N ASP A 37 -11.11 -10.96 8.75
CA ASP A 37 -12.47 -10.68 9.21
C ASP A 37 -13.33 -11.96 9.19
N TYR A 38 -13.22 -12.75 8.12
CA TYR A 38 -13.90 -14.05 8.00
C TYR A 38 -13.46 -15.09 9.06
N PHE A 39 -12.20 -15.02 9.51
CA PHE A 39 -11.69 -15.93 10.53
C PHE A 39 -12.03 -15.50 11.96
N VAL A 40 -12.36 -14.23 12.18
CA VAL A 40 -12.65 -13.69 13.52
C VAL A 40 -14.15 -13.43 13.67
N THR A 41 -14.86 -14.35 14.31
CA THR A 41 -16.33 -14.38 14.44
C THR A 41 -16.97 -13.16 15.13
N ASN A 42 -16.22 -12.33 15.83
CA ASN A 42 -16.74 -11.15 16.54
C ASN A 42 -16.29 -9.82 15.93
N ILE A 43 -15.68 -9.85 14.74
CA ILE A 43 -15.29 -8.66 14.00
C ILE A 43 -16.01 -8.71 12.66
N SER A 44 -16.68 -7.60 12.32
CA SER A 44 -17.20 -7.40 10.97
C SER A 44 -16.69 -6.06 10.49
N MET A 45 -15.82 -6.08 9.50
CA MET A 45 -15.30 -4.87 8.88
C MET A 45 -16.33 -4.20 7.98
N GLY A 46 -17.43 -4.87 7.60
CA GLY A 46 -18.48 -4.26 6.76
C GLY A 46 -18.11 -4.17 5.27
N GLY A 47 -17.16 -4.97 4.81
CA GLY A 47 -16.84 -5.17 3.39
C GLY A 47 -15.51 -4.57 2.90
N PHE A 48 -15.37 -4.48 1.58
CA PHE A 48 -14.11 -4.12 0.92
C PHE A 48 -13.66 -2.69 1.20
N LEU A 49 -14.55 -1.69 1.11
CA LEU A 49 -14.21 -0.28 1.29
C LEU A 49 -13.65 0.00 2.70
N ASN A 50 -14.28 -0.56 3.73
CA ASN A 50 -13.82 -0.41 5.10
C ASN A 50 -12.47 -1.14 5.33
N SER A 51 -12.30 -2.32 4.73
CA SER A 51 -11.03 -3.06 4.78
C SER A 51 -9.91 -2.34 4.02
N LEU A 52 -10.23 -1.65 2.92
CA LEU A 52 -9.29 -0.83 2.16
C LEU A 52 -8.84 0.40 2.96
N LEU A 53 -9.78 1.05 3.65
CA LEU A 53 -9.48 2.17 4.54
C LEU A 53 -8.59 1.72 5.70
N ALA A 54 -8.89 0.56 6.31
CA ALA A 54 -8.06 -0.04 7.35
C ALA A 54 -6.64 -0.36 6.86
N ALA A 55 -6.51 -0.96 5.67
CA ALA A 55 -5.22 -1.24 5.04
C ALA A 55 -4.40 0.05 4.83
N PHE A 56 -5.05 1.14 4.40
CA PHE A 56 -4.42 2.44 4.22
C PHE A 56 -3.85 3.00 5.53
N PHE A 57 -4.65 2.99 6.60
CA PHE A 57 -4.17 3.41 7.93
C PHE A 57 -3.03 2.53 8.43
N ILE A 58 -3.15 1.21 8.31
CA ILE A 58 -2.10 0.26 8.72
C ILE A 58 -0.77 0.58 8.02
N VAL A 59 -0.80 0.84 6.71
CA VAL A 59 0.40 1.20 5.95
C VAL A 59 1.01 2.51 6.44
N ILE A 60 0.19 3.54 6.70
CA ILE A 60 0.66 4.83 7.24
C ILE A 60 1.29 4.65 8.62
N PHE A 61 0.60 3.97 9.55
CA PHE A 61 1.12 3.74 10.90
C PHE A 61 2.39 2.90 10.88
N ASN A 62 2.45 1.84 10.07
CA ASN A 62 3.66 1.04 9.93
C ASN A 62 4.84 1.87 9.41
N HIS A 63 4.60 2.77 8.45
CA HIS A 63 5.67 3.62 7.94
C HIS A 63 6.19 4.56 9.03
N LEU A 64 5.28 5.24 9.74
CA LEU A 64 5.62 6.15 10.84
C LEU A 64 6.37 5.44 11.98
N LEU A 65 5.87 4.29 12.43
CA LEU A 65 6.48 3.50 13.51
C LEU A 65 7.84 2.93 13.10
N LYS A 66 7.98 2.48 11.85
CA LYS A 66 9.24 1.97 11.31
C LYS A 66 10.31 3.06 11.26
N ASP A 67 9.93 4.27 10.90
CA ASP A 67 10.86 5.40 10.87
C ASP A 67 11.32 5.77 12.28
N MET A 68 10.43 5.73 13.29
CA MET A 68 10.80 5.94 14.69
C MET A 68 11.75 4.86 15.23
N ASN A 69 11.51 3.58 14.93
CA ASN A 69 12.37 2.48 15.37
C ASN A 69 13.77 2.49 14.71
N LYS A 70 13.87 3.03 13.49
CA LYS A 70 15.14 3.24 12.81
C LYS A 70 16.00 4.35 13.44
N VAL A 71 15.39 5.34 14.10
CA VAL A 71 16.12 6.44 14.74
C VAL A 71 16.77 6.01 16.06
N SER A 72 16.28 4.93 16.68
CA SER A 72 16.76 4.45 17.99
C SER A 72 17.84 3.35 17.91
N ASN A 73 18.24 2.90 16.72
CA ASN A 73 19.31 1.90 16.51
C ASN A 73 20.43 2.48 15.65
#